data_AF-A0A6A5UST3-F1
#
_entry.id   AF-A0A6A5UST3-F1
#
_cell.length_a   1.000
_cell.length_b   1.000
_cell.length_c   1.000
_cell.angle_alpha   90.00
_cell.angle_beta   90.00
_cell.angle_gamma   90.00
#
_symmetry.space_group_name_H-M   'P 1'
#
loop_
_entity.id
_entity.type
_entity.pdbx_description
1 polymer ?
#
loop_
_entity_poly.entity_id
_entity_poly.type
_entity_poly.pdbx_seq_one_letter_code
_entity_poly.pdbx_strand_id
1 'polypeptide(L)'
;MPTGDSAAYSMLPPTSARSSVGDIERMTTSSSDDAASSQITLQSYSSSSRKSRIDPRIISDAIIGLSDGLTVPFALTAGLSALGNTHVVIYGGLAELIAGSISMGLGGFLGAKSEAESYSATQLQTRKKIIADQAGVEEDVKSILDDVGLPDDLGEQVTRCLIDGSEERLTKFLMRFEHSAPEPPSNRALVCALTIAMGYFVGGFIPLLPYFFVSGDDVKQGLLWSACVMVVTLFTFGYVKTAAVHGSSDLHLVWKGIRGGVEMTVVGSLAAGAAMGLVVLFSGESDSV
;
A
#
# COMPACT_ATOMS: atom_id res chain seq x y z
N MET A 1 40.53 23.04 -27.00
CA MET A 1 40.09 24.40 -27.39
C MET A 1 39.90 24.41 -28.89
N PRO A 2 38.85 25.03 -29.45
CA PRO A 2 37.57 25.43 -28.85
C PRO A 2 36.32 25.01 -29.69
N THR A 3 35.14 25.13 -29.06
CA THR A 3 33.84 25.64 -29.58
C THR A 3 33.27 25.10 -30.91
N GLY A 4 32.00 24.75 -31.05
CA GLY A 4 30.81 25.02 -30.26
C GLY A 4 29.56 24.83 -31.14
N ASP A 5 28.42 25.05 -30.50
CA ASP A 5 27.10 25.37 -31.05
C ASP A 5 26.04 24.31 -31.39
N SER A 6 24.85 24.78 -31.04
CA SER A 6 23.60 24.15 -30.70
C SER A 6 22.60 24.24 -31.84
N ALA A 7 21.63 23.31 -31.82
CA ALA A 7 20.26 23.44 -32.30
C ALA A 7 19.97 23.78 -33.77
N ALA A 8 19.26 22.88 -34.45
CA ALA A 8 18.17 23.27 -35.35
C ALA A 8 17.15 22.13 -35.48
N TYR A 9 15.97 22.36 -34.92
CA TYR A 9 14.72 21.68 -35.26
C TYR A 9 14.40 21.92 -36.75
N SER A 10 14.04 20.84 -37.44
CA SER A 10 13.62 20.86 -38.84
C SER A 10 12.09 20.80 -38.96
N MET A 11 11.56 21.70 -39.78
CA MET A 11 10.40 21.54 -40.69
C MET A 11 8.97 21.83 -40.18
N LEU A 12 8.59 23.09 -40.42
CA LEU A 12 7.31 23.61 -40.98
C LEU A 12 6.84 22.79 -42.22
N PRO A 13 5.62 22.95 -42.84
CA PRO A 13 4.99 24.25 -43.15
C PRO A 13 3.44 24.21 -43.36
N PRO A 14 2.78 25.05 -44.22
CA PRO A 14 1.83 26.07 -43.75
C PRO A 14 0.49 26.09 -44.53
N THR A 15 -0.44 26.96 -44.13
CA THR A 15 -1.46 27.58 -45.02
C THR A 15 -1.91 28.87 -44.32
N SER A 16 -1.45 30.07 -44.71
CA SER A 16 -1.97 30.95 -45.79
C SER A 16 -3.50 31.11 -45.74
N ALA A 17 -4.15 32.28 -45.77
CA ALA A 17 -3.78 33.67 -46.02
C ALA A 17 -4.97 34.53 -45.51
N ARG A 18 -4.77 35.62 -44.78
CA ARG A 18 -4.62 37.01 -45.26
C ARG A 18 -5.93 37.66 -45.79
N SER A 19 -6.44 38.65 -45.06
CA SER A 19 -6.79 39.95 -45.65
C SER A 19 -6.51 41.05 -44.62
N SER A 20 -5.89 42.12 -45.10
CA SER A 20 -5.36 43.26 -44.34
C SER A 20 -6.22 44.50 -44.59
N VAL A 21 -5.83 45.59 -43.92
CA VAL A 21 -6.15 47.02 -44.19
C VAL A 21 -7.47 47.45 -43.54
N GLY A 22 -7.59 48.54 -42.79
CA GLY A 22 -6.70 49.66 -42.46
C GLY A 22 -7.59 50.83 -42.03
N ASP A 23 -7.16 51.55 -40.99
CA ASP A 23 -7.38 52.97 -40.66
C ASP A 23 -8.78 53.66 -40.66
N ILE A 24 -8.79 54.74 -39.87
CA ILE A 24 -9.61 55.97 -39.99
C ILE A 24 -10.78 56.15 -38.98
N GLU A 25 -10.42 56.76 -37.85
CA GLU A 25 -10.89 58.08 -37.37
C GLU A 25 -12.38 58.38 -37.03
N ARG A 26 -12.54 58.80 -35.75
CA ARG A 26 -13.24 59.99 -35.22
C ARG A 26 -14.78 60.13 -35.17
N MET A 27 -15.19 60.46 -33.93
CA MET A 27 -16.14 61.50 -33.48
C MET A 27 -17.63 61.16 -33.24
N THR A 28 -17.99 61.19 -31.93
CA THR A 28 -19.12 61.91 -31.27
C THR A 28 -20.52 61.75 -31.88
N THR A 29 -21.59 61.30 -31.21
CA THR A 29 -22.23 61.81 -29.97
C THR A 29 -23.41 60.90 -29.59
N SER A 30 -23.72 60.78 -28.27
CA SER A 30 -25.06 60.65 -27.62
C SER A 30 -26.01 59.51 -28.10
N SER A 31 -26.58 58.62 -27.28
CA SER A 31 -27.22 58.76 -25.96
C SER A 31 -27.55 57.39 -25.36
N SER A 32 -27.50 57.32 -24.02
CA SER A 32 -28.45 56.65 -23.11
C SER A 32 -28.72 55.13 -23.14
N ASP A 33 -28.65 54.59 -21.92
CA ASP A 33 -29.42 53.49 -21.32
C ASP A 33 -29.02 52.04 -21.68
N ASP A 34 -28.21 51.41 -20.82
CA ASP A 34 -28.71 50.46 -19.81
C ASP A 34 -27.59 49.60 -19.23
N ALA A 35 -27.38 49.75 -17.93
CA ALA A 35 -26.55 48.89 -17.12
C ALA A 35 -27.38 47.70 -16.63
N ALA A 36 -27.01 46.47 -16.99
CA ALA A 36 -27.26 45.28 -16.15
C ALA A 36 -26.57 44.01 -16.68
N SER A 37 -25.61 43.53 -15.88
CA SER A 37 -25.37 42.11 -15.59
C SER A 37 -24.83 41.20 -16.70
N SER A 38 -23.51 41.27 -16.89
CA SER A 38 -22.69 40.16 -17.38
C SER A 38 -22.68 39.02 -16.35
N GLN A 39 -23.59 38.06 -16.47
CA GLN A 39 -23.46 36.78 -15.77
C GLN A 39 -22.37 35.95 -16.44
N ILE A 40 -21.15 36.04 -15.88
CA ILE A 40 -20.12 35.03 -16.06
C ILE A 40 -20.72 33.73 -15.52
N THR A 41 -21.09 32.83 -16.43
CA THR A 41 -21.51 31.48 -16.11
C THR A 41 -20.30 30.75 -15.52
N LEU A 42 -20.16 30.80 -14.20
CA LEU A 42 -19.29 29.90 -13.45
C LEU A 42 -19.85 28.50 -13.64
N GLN A 43 -19.33 27.82 -14.66
CA GLN A 43 -19.56 26.42 -14.91
C GLN A 43 -18.97 25.66 -13.71
N SER A 44 -19.86 25.39 -12.75
CA SER A 44 -19.65 24.51 -11.61
C SER A 44 -18.89 23.29 -12.08
N TYR A 45 -17.62 23.20 -11.69
CA TYR A 45 -16.81 22.00 -11.82
C TYR A 45 -17.43 20.98 -10.86
N SER A 46 -18.47 20.32 -11.34
CA SER A 46 -19.13 19.22 -10.66
C SER A 46 -18.07 18.19 -10.32
N SER A 47 -17.91 17.95 -9.02
CA SER A 47 -17.03 16.98 -8.42
C SER A 47 -17.23 15.62 -9.10
N SER A 48 -16.29 15.26 -9.98
CA SER A 48 -16.20 13.92 -10.55
C SER A 48 -16.10 12.90 -9.41
N SER A 49 -17.16 12.09 -9.31
CA SER A 49 -17.27 10.80 -8.62
C SER A 49 -15.96 10.31 -7.97
N ARG A 50 -15.84 10.52 -6.65
CA ARG A 50 -14.93 9.71 -5.81
C ARG A 50 -15.48 8.29 -5.81
N LYS A 51 -15.06 7.45 -6.77
CA LYS A 51 -15.10 6.00 -6.57
C LYS A 51 -14.47 5.74 -5.20
N SER A 52 -15.20 5.06 -4.31
CA SER A 52 -14.68 4.57 -3.04
C SER A 52 -13.45 3.70 -3.35
N ARG A 53 -12.25 4.29 -3.23
CA ARG A 53 -10.99 3.55 -3.32
C ARG A 53 -10.75 3.00 -1.93
N ILE A 54 -10.76 1.69 -1.81
CA ILE A 54 -10.31 0.98 -0.60
C ILE A 54 -8.88 1.45 -0.32
N ASP A 55 -8.57 1.76 0.94
CA ASP A 55 -7.23 2.21 1.34
C ASP A 55 -6.20 1.11 1.01
N PRO A 56 -5.15 1.41 0.21
CA PRO A 56 -4.08 0.45 -0.09
C PRO A 56 -3.47 -0.20 1.15
N ARG A 57 -3.47 0.49 2.30
CA ARG A 57 -2.99 -0.06 3.57
C ARG A 57 -3.86 -1.20 4.07
N ILE A 58 -5.18 -1.09 3.96
CA ILE A 58 -6.11 -2.17 4.34
C ILE A 58 -5.90 -3.40 3.45
N ILE A 59 -5.66 -3.19 2.16
CA ILE A 59 -5.35 -4.29 1.23
C ILE A 59 -4.03 -4.96 1.63
N SER A 60 -3.00 -4.17 1.95
CA SER A 60 -1.71 -4.67 2.43
C SER A 60 -1.86 -5.49 3.72
N ASP A 61 -2.56 -4.94 4.72
CA ASP A 61 -2.83 -5.59 6.00
C ASP A 61 -3.58 -6.92 5.82
N ALA A 62 -4.57 -6.95 4.94
CA ALA A 62 -5.30 -8.17 4.60
C ALA A 62 -4.41 -9.21 3.91
N ILE A 63 -3.55 -8.79 2.97
CA ILE A 63 -2.60 -9.69 2.31
C ILE A 63 -1.61 -10.27 3.32
N ILE A 64 -1.11 -9.47 4.27
CA ILE A 64 -0.22 -9.96 5.33
C ILE A 64 -0.91 -11.05 6.15
N GLY A 65 -2.10 -10.74 6.70
CA GLY A 65 -2.86 -11.71 7.51
C GLY A 65 -3.22 -12.99 6.75
N LEU A 66 -3.74 -12.86 5.52
CA LEU A 66 -4.12 -14.02 4.70
C LEU A 66 -2.91 -14.85 4.27
N SER A 67 -1.78 -14.23 3.91
CA SER A 67 -0.58 -14.97 3.46
C SER A 67 -0.08 -15.90 4.56
N ASP A 68 0.00 -15.38 5.78
CA ASP A 68 0.48 -16.15 6.92
C ASP A 68 -0.57 -17.16 7.39
N GLY A 69 -1.84 -16.76 7.44
CA GLY A 69 -2.95 -17.66 7.79
C GLY A 69 -3.06 -18.85 6.83
N LEU A 70 -2.81 -18.66 5.54
CA LEU A 70 -2.80 -19.77 4.58
C LEU A 70 -1.58 -20.69 4.73
N THR A 71 -0.45 -20.17 5.22
CA THR A 71 0.82 -20.91 5.19
C THR A 71 1.09 -21.63 6.52
N VAL A 72 0.99 -20.92 7.64
CA VAL A 72 1.42 -21.40 8.96
C VAL A 72 0.47 -22.48 9.51
N PRO A 73 -0.85 -22.24 9.62
CA PRO A 73 -1.83 -23.28 9.96
C PRO A 73 -1.80 -24.50 9.04
N PHE A 74 -1.57 -24.31 7.73
CA PHE A 74 -1.44 -25.43 6.80
C PHE A 74 -0.18 -26.27 7.10
N ALA A 75 0.97 -25.62 7.30
CA ALA A 75 2.20 -26.32 7.62
C ALA A 75 2.08 -27.07 8.95
N LEU A 76 1.48 -26.44 9.97
CA LEU A 76 1.23 -27.09 11.24
C LEU A 76 0.32 -28.30 11.10
N THR A 77 -0.81 -28.18 10.41
CA THR A 77 -1.76 -29.29 10.23
C THR A 77 -1.16 -30.44 9.41
N ALA A 78 -0.33 -30.14 8.41
CA ALA A 78 0.46 -31.14 7.71
C ALA A 78 1.46 -31.86 8.63
N GLY A 79 2.15 -31.12 9.50
CA GLY A 79 3.03 -31.67 10.52
C GLY A 79 2.31 -32.57 11.51
N LEU A 80 1.24 -32.09 12.12
CA LEU A 80 0.43 -32.84 13.09
C LEU A 80 -0.21 -34.08 12.47
N SER A 81 -0.46 -34.08 11.16
CA SER A 81 -1.00 -35.25 10.44
C SER A 81 -0.04 -36.43 10.44
N ALA A 82 1.28 -36.20 10.61
CA ALA A 82 2.25 -37.27 10.75
C ALA A 82 2.06 -38.08 12.05
N LEU A 83 1.38 -37.51 13.06
CA LEU A 83 1.08 -38.20 14.33
C LEU A 83 -0.10 -39.19 14.22
N GLY A 84 -0.80 -39.21 13.08
CA GLY A 84 -1.83 -40.23 12.81
C GLY A 84 -3.14 -40.07 13.57
N ASN A 85 -3.40 -38.94 14.23
CA ASN A 85 -4.68 -38.68 14.91
C ASN A 85 -5.36 -37.38 14.44
N THR A 86 -6.58 -37.49 13.90
CA THR A 86 -7.33 -36.36 13.33
C THR A 86 -7.70 -35.32 14.39
N HIS A 87 -8.01 -35.76 15.62
CA HIS A 87 -8.34 -34.84 16.72
C HIS A 87 -7.14 -33.98 17.12
N VAL A 88 -5.92 -34.53 17.06
CA VAL A 88 -4.70 -33.75 17.32
C VAL A 88 -4.54 -32.64 16.29
N VAL A 89 -4.80 -32.93 15.01
CA VAL A 89 -4.76 -31.94 13.93
C VAL A 89 -5.82 -30.85 14.13
N ILE A 90 -7.07 -31.23 14.42
CA ILE A 90 -8.17 -30.27 14.60
C ILE A 90 -7.95 -29.40 15.83
N TYR A 91 -7.72 -29.98 17.00
CA TYR A 91 -7.58 -29.20 18.24
C TYR A 91 -6.28 -28.41 18.26
N GLY A 92 -5.17 -29.00 17.79
CA GLY A 92 -3.89 -28.30 17.68
C GLY A 92 -3.95 -27.15 16.69
N GLY A 93 -4.54 -27.38 15.52
CA GLY A 93 -4.70 -26.33 14.51
C GLY A 93 -5.68 -25.24 14.91
N LEU A 94 -6.80 -25.55 15.57
CA LEU A 94 -7.71 -24.53 16.10
C LEU A 94 -7.06 -23.68 17.21
N ALA A 95 -6.31 -24.33 18.11
CA ALA A 95 -5.58 -23.62 19.17
C ALA A 95 -4.56 -22.65 18.57
N GLU A 96 -3.78 -23.11 17.59
CA GLU A 96 -2.82 -22.26 16.88
C GLU A 96 -3.53 -21.17 16.07
N LEU A 97 -4.64 -21.46 15.41
CA LEU A 97 -5.40 -20.46 14.65
C LEU A 97 -5.86 -19.30 15.53
N ILE A 98 -6.43 -19.60 16.70
CA ILE A 98 -6.90 -18.57 17.64
C ILE A 98 -5.71 -17.80 18.22
N ALA A 99 -4.68 -18.50 18.69
CA ALA A 99 -3.49 -17.88 19.27
C ALA A 99 -2.76 -16.98 18.25
N GLY A 100 -2.57 -17.47 17.02
CA GLY A 100 -1.94 -16.77 15.91
C GLY A 100 -2.74 -15.55 15.47
N SER A 101 -4.07 -15.66 15.35
CA SER A 101 -4.94 -14.54 14.99
C SER A 101 -4.85 -13.40 16.01
N ILE A 102 -4.89 -13.72 17.30
CA ILE A 102 -4.76 -12.73 18.39
C ILE A 102 -3.37 -12.10 18.37
N SER A 103 -2.32 -12.94 18.27
CA SER A 103 -0.93 -12.49 18.26
C SER A 103 -0.66 -11.52 17.10
N MET A 104 -1.04 -11.88 15.88
CA MET A 104 -0.85 -11.02 14.71
C MET A 104 -1.71 -9.76 14.76
N GLY A 105 -2.95 -9.86 15.23
CA GLY A 105 -3.81 -8.68 15.42
C GLY A 105 -3.20 -7.68 16.41
N LEU A 106 -2.70 -8.17 17.55
CA LEU A 106 -2.00 -7.33 18.52
C LEU A 106 -0.69 -6.76 17.96
N GLY A 107 0.06 -7.55 17.17
CA GLY A 107 1.25 -7.07 16.45
C GLY A 107 0.95 -5.92 15.50
N GLY A 108 -0.12 -6.05 14.70
CA GLY A 108 -0.62 -4.98 13.84
C GLY A 108 -1.07 -3.74 14.62
N PHE A 109 -1.80 -3.94 15.73
CA PHE A 109 -2.23 -2.85 16.62
C PHE A 109 -1.05 -2.08 17.19
N LEU A 110 -0.08 -2.78 17.79
CA LEU A 110 1.11 -2.17 18.39
C LEU A 110 1.97 -1.47 17.34
N GLY A 111 2.15 -2.07 16.17
CA GLY A 111 2.91 -1.47 15.07
C GLY A 111 2.27 -0.16 14.59
N ALA A 112 0.98 -0.18 14.30
CA ALA A 112 0.26 1.01 13.86
C ALA A 112 0.15 2.09 14.96
N LYS A 113 0.02 1.69 16.23
CA LYS A 113 0.07 2.62 17.37
C LYS A 113 1.44 3.26 17.52
N SER A 114 2.51 2.47 17.41
CA SER A 114 3.89 2.96 17.50
C SER A 114 4.21 3.93 16.36
N GLU A 115 3.71 3.70 15.15
CA GLU A 115 3.85 4.65 14.04
C GLU A 115 3.16 5.99 14.35
N ALA A 116 1.99 5.98 14.98
CA ALA A 116 1.29 7.20 15.39
C ALA A 116 1.99 7.96 16.52
N GLU A 117 2.52 7.24 17.50
CA GLU A 117 3.32 7.83 18.58
C GLU A 117 4.63 8.41 18.03
N SER A 118 5.31 7.70 17.14
CA SER A 118 6.53 8.17 16.46
C SER A 118 6.24 9.43 15.63
N TYR A 119 5.16 9.45 14.86
CA TYR A 119 4.76 10.64 14.09
C TYR A 119 4.53 11.85 15.01
N SER A 120 3.85 11.66 16.13
CA SER A 120 3.56 12.73 17.10
C SER A 120 4.83 13.25 17.78
N ALA A 121 5.76 12.35 18.13
CA ALA A 121 7.05 12.70 18.70
C ALA A 121 7.92 13.50 17.71
N THR A 122 8.01 13.06 16.47
CA THR A 122 8.72 13.78 15.40
C THR A 122 8.09 15.14 15.16
N GLN A 123 6.76 15.24 15.05
CA GLN A 123 6.07 16.52 14.86
C GLN A 123 6.40 17.51 15.99
N LEU A 124 6.45 17.05 17.24
CA LEU A 124 6.83 17.89 18.38
C LEU A 124 8.29 18.34 18.30
N GLN A 125 9.20 17.47 17.88
CA GLN A 125 10.61 17.80 17.68
C GLN A 125 10.78 18.82 16.54
N THR A 126 10.09 18.64 15.42
CA THR A 126 10.10 19.59 14.30
C THR A 126 9.59 20.96 14.72
N ARG A 127 8.48 21.05 15.46
CA ARG A 127 8.00 22.34 16.00
C ARG A 127 9.02 23.01 16.90
N LYS A 128 9.68 22.24 17.79
CA LYS A 128 10.76 22.77 18.64
C LYS A 128 11.94 23.28 17.82
N LYS A 129 12.33 22.57 16.75
CA LYS A 129 13.40 22.97 15.83
C LYS A 129 13.06 24.29 15.13
N ILE A 130 11.84 24.44 14.62
CA ILE A 130 11.36 25.68 13.98
C ILE A 130 11.51 26.89 14.91
N ILE A 131 11.19 26.73 16.20
CA ILE A 131 11.27 27.83 17.18
C ILE A 131 12.72 28.09 17.62
N ALA A 132 13.54 27.04 17.75
CA ALA A 132 14.88 27.14 18.31
C ALA A 132 15.96 27.54 17.29
N ASP A 133 15.80 27.17 16.01
CA ASP A 133 16.81 27.34 14.96
C ASP A 133 16.16 27.64 13.61
N GLN A 134 15.75 28.90 13.43
CA GLN A 134 15.12 29.35 12.19
C GLN A 134 16.08 29.33 10.99
N ALA A 135 17.37 29.61 11.21
CA ALA A 135 18.38 29.61 10.16
C ALA A 135 18.64 28.20 9.63
N GLY A 136 18.74 27.20 10.52
CA GLY A 136 18.87 25.80 10.11
C GLY A 136 17.64 25.31 9.33
N VAL A 137 16.43 25.69 9.77
CA VAL A 137 15.19 25.32 9.05
C VAL A 137 15.12 25.97 7.66
N GLU A 138 15.64 27.18 7.48
CA GLU A 138 15.74 27.82 6.16
C GLU A 138 16.64 27.04 5.21
N GLU A 139 17.79 26.57 5.70
CA GLU A 139 18.71 25.72 4.95
C GLU A 139 18.06 24.38 4.59
N ASP A 140 17.34 23.75 5.51
CA ASP A 140 16.62 22.50 5.26
C ASP A 140 15.55 22.65 4.17
N VAL A 141 14.73 23.71 4.24
CA VAL A 141 13.70 23.98 3.22
C VAL A 141 14.34 24.23 1.86
N LYS A 142 15.42 25.00 1.81
CA LYS A 142 16.13 25.26 0.56
C LYS A 142 16.69 23.97 -0.04
N SER A 143 17.35 23.14 0.77
CA SER A 143 17.86 21.83 0.35
C SER A 143 16.77 20.93 -0.24
N ILE A 144 15.60 20.89 0.40
CA ILE A 144 14.43 20.14 -0.11
C ILE A 144 13.96 20.67 -1.48
N LEU A 145 13.94 22.00 -1.67
CA LEU A 145 13.51 22.61 -2.93
C LEU A 145 14.53 22.45 -4.06
N ASP A 146 15.82 22.46 -3.72
CA ASP A 146 16.92 22.20 -4.65
C ASP A 146 16.82 20.76 -5.19
N ASP A 147 16.51 19.78 -4.33
CA ASP A 147 16.25 18.39 -4.72
C ASP A 147 15.04 18.22 -5.65
N VAL A 148 14.04 19.11 -5.55
CA VAL A 148 12.89 19.16 -6.46
C VAL A 148 13.25 19.79 -7.81
N GLY A 149 14.40 20.48 -7.89
CA GLY A 149 14.91 21.11 -9.11
C GLY A 149 14.29 22.48 -9.40
N LEU A 150 13.92 23.24 -8.35
CA LEU A 150 13.48 24.61 -8.53
C LEU A 150 14.68 25.52 -8.92
N PRO A 151 14.48 26.51 -9.80
CA PRO A 151 15.46 27.58 -10.00
C PRO A 151 15.73 28.33 -8.69
N ASP A 152 16.99 28.69 -8.42
CA ASP A 152 17.44 29.30 -7.17
C ASP A 152 16.59 30.52 -6.73
N ASP A 153 16.23 31.38 -7.68
CA ASP A 153 15.45 32.60 -7.46
C ASP A 153 13.99 32.30 -7.06
N LEU A 154 13.42 31.22 -7.58
CA LEU A 154 12.09 30.76 -7.20
C LEU A 154 12.13 29.98 -5.88
N GLY A 155 13.15 29.16 -5.67
CA GLY A 155 13.39 28.43 -4.42
C GLY A 155 13.46 29.37 -3.23
N GLU A 156 14.24 30.45 -3.34
CA GLU A 156 14.38 31.45 -2.27
C GLU A 156 13.05 32.15 -1.95
N GLN A 157 12.25 32.48 -2.97
CA GLN A 157 10.92 33.08 -2.78
C GLN A 157 9.95 32.13 -2.07
N VAL A 158 9.95 30.85 -2.44
CA VAL A 158 9.10 29.82 -1.82
C VAL A 158 9.54 29.58 -0.38
N THR A 159 10.83 29.48 -0.12
CA THR A 159 11.38 29.33 1.23
C THR A 159 10.95 30.47 2.15
N ARG A 160 11.13 31.73 1.72
CA ARG A 160 10.68 32.90 2.50
C ARG A 160 9.16 32.86 2.76
N CYS A 161 8.37 32.51 1.74
CA CYS A 161 6.91 32.41 1.88
C CYS A 161 6.48 31.31 2.88
N LEU A 162 7.22 30.19 2.94
CA LEU A 162 6.96 29.10 3.88
C LEU A 162 7.36 29.46 5.31
N ILE A 163 8.49 30.15 5.49
CA ILE A 163 9.01 30.57 6.80
C ILE A 163 8.17 31.70 7.40
N ASP A 164 7.85 32.73 6.62
CA ASP A 164 7.02 33.86 7.06
C ASP A 164 5.53 33.48 7.20
N GLY A 165 5.16 32.29 6.71
CA GLY A 165 3.83 31.73 6.82
C GLY A 165 3.50 31.21 8.22
N SER A 166 2.52 30.31 8.30
CA SER A 166 2.13 29.69 9.57
C SER A 166 3.06 28.53 9.94
N GLU A 167 3.48 28.46 11.21
CA GLU A 167 4.27 27.36 11.78
C GLU A 167 3.65 25.97 11.47
N GLU A 168 2.32 25.85 11.48
CA GLU A 168 1.64 24.59 11.18
C GLU A 168 1.87 24.12 9.74
N ARG A 169 1.87 25.04 8.76
CA ARG A 169 2.13 24.72 7.36
C ARG A 169 3.59 24.34 7.15
N LEU A 170 4.51 25.07 7.75
CA LEU A 170 5.94 24.75 7.71
C LEU A 170 6.23 23.39 8.35
N THR A 171 5.65 23.11 9.52
CA THR A 171 5.75 21.81 10.17
C THR A 171 5.20 20.71 9.27
N LYS A 172 4.03 20.91 8.66
CA LYS A 172 3.41 19.92 7.75
C LYS A 172 4.25 19.70 6.48
N PHE A 173 4.89 20.75 5.96
CA PHE A 173 5.84 20.67 4.86
C PHE A 173 7.06 19.83 5.24
N LEU A 174 7.74 20.16 6.34
CA LEU A 174 8.91 19.42 6.82
C LEU A 174 8.58 17.97 7.17
N MET A 175 7.46 17.71 7.84
CA MET A 175 7.01 16.33 8.12
C MET A 175 6.79 15.53 6.82
N ARG A 176 6.33 16.18 5.75
CA ARG A 176 6.03 15.52 4.48
C ARG A 176 7.27 15.30 3.62
N PHE A 177 8.16 16.29 3.53
CA PHE A 177 9.28 16.30 2.59
C PHE A 177 10.61 15.92 3.24
N GLU A 178 10.91 16.41 4.45
CA GLU A 178 12.13 16.05 5.19
C GLU A 178 11.99 14.63 5.78
N HIS A 179 10.87 14.38 6.47
CA HIS A 179 10.68 13.15 7.25
C HIS A 179 9.93 12.04 6.49
N SER A 180 9.40 12.33 5.29
CA SER A 180 8.56 11.40 4.51
C SER A 180 7.42 10.75 5.31
N ALA A 181 6.92 11.44 6.34
CA ALA A 181 6.01 10.90 7.34
C ALA A 181 4.57 11.40 7.09
N PRO A 182 3.70 10.61 6.44
CA PRO A 182 2.29 10.96 6.32
C PRO A 182 1.58 10.86 7.67
N GLU A 183 0.62 11.74 7.89
CA GLU A 183 -0.22 11.71 9.09
C GLU A 183 -1.03 10.39 9.16
N PRO A 184 -0.91 9.62 10.25
CA PRO A 184 -1.65 8.39 10.40
C PRO A 184 -3.12 8.67 10.78
N PRO A 185 -4.10 7.96 10.17
CA PRO A 185 -5.50 8.13 10.54
C PRO A 185 -5.78 7.61 11.96
N SER A 186 -6.69 8.29 12.68
CA SER A 186 -6.98 8.04 14.09
C SER A 186 -7.45 6.62 14.42
N ASN A 187 -8.18 5.97 13.50
CA ASN A 187 -8.67 4.61 13.69
C ASN A 187 -7.77 3.52 13.09
N ARG A 188 -6.57 3.88 12.62
CA ARG A 188 -5.71 2.96 11.88
C ARG A 188 -5.31 1.73 12.69
N ALA A 189 -4.97 1.92 13.96
CA ALA A 189 -4.45 0.82 14.78
C ALA A 189 -5.47 -0.31 14.93
N LEU A 190 -6.74 0.03 15.19
CA LEU A 190 -7.81 -0.96 15.32
C LEU A 190 -8.17 -1.61 13.98
N VAL A 191 -8.22 -0.84 12.89
CA VAL A 191 -8.50 -1.37 11.56
C VAL A 191 -7.40 -2.34 11.11
N CYS A 192 -6.14 -1.98 11.30
CA CYS A 192 -4.98 -2.83 11.00
C CYS A 192 -5.05 -4.14 11.78
N ALA A 193 -5.25 -4.05 13.10
CA ALA A 193 -5.37 -5.20 14.00
C ALA A 193 -6.46 -6.18 13.56
N LEU A 194 -7.67 -5.66 13.32
CA LEU A 194 -8.81 -6.49 12.95
C LEU A 194 -8.64 -7.11 11.55
N THR A 195 -8.10 -6.34 10.60
CA THR A 195 -7.91 -6.80 9.22
C THR A 195 -6.88 -7.94 9.16
N ILE A 196 -5.75 -7.80 9.86
CA ILE A 196 -4.72 -8.84 9.94
C ILE A 196 -5.26 -10.07 10.68
N ALA A 197 -5.88 -9.89 11.85
CA ALA A 197 -6.40 -11.00 12.65
C ALA A 197 -7.47 -11.80 11.89
N MET A 198 -8.41 -11.12 11.23
CA MET A 198 -9.46 -11.79 10.44
C MET A 198 -8.86 -12.46 9.20
N GLY A 199 -7.89 -11.83 8.54
CA GLY A 199 -7.17 -12.44 7.41
C GLY A 199 -6.47 -13.73 7.83
N TYR A 200 -5.77 -13.72 8.97
CA TYR A 200 -5.11 -14.90 9.53
C TYR A 200 -6.12 -16.01 9.87
N PHE A 201 -7.19 -15.64 10.59
CA PHE A 201 -8.23 -16.59 11.00
C PHE A 201 -8.89 -17.25 9.79
N VAL A 202 -9.32 -16.45 8.80
CA VAL A 202 -10.00 -16.97 7.60
C VAL A 202 -9.05 -17.81 6.77
N GLY A 203 -7.80 -17.35 6.56
CA GLY A 203 -6.79 -18.11 5.83
C GLY A 203 -6.48 -19.45 6.49
N GLY A 204 -6.29 -19.46 7.81
CA GLY A 204 -5.92 -20.65 8.56
C GLY A 204 -7.04 -21.63 8.83
N PHE A 205 -8.30 -21.19 8.70
CA PHE A 205 -9.44 -22.09 8.78
C PHE A 205 -9.57 -22.97 7.52
N ILE A 206 -9.16 -22.47 6.35
CA ILE A 206 -9.25 -23.19 5.07
C ILE A 206 -8.53 -24.55 5.09
N PRO A 207 -7.25 -24.68 5.51
CA PRO A 207 -6.58 -25.98 5.56
C PRO A 207 -7.19 -26.95 6.58
N LEU A 208 -7.89 -26.44 7.61
CA LEU A 208 -8.55 -27.25 8.63
C LEU A 208 -9.87 -27.85 8.18
N LEU A 209 -10.60 -27.18 7.28
CA LEU A 209 -11.94 -27.59 6.83
C LEU A 209 -12.02 -29.07 6.43
N PRO A 210 -11.11 -29.64 5.61
CA PRO A 210 -11.21 -31.04 5.20
C PRO A 210 -11.10 -32.05 6.35
N TYR A 211 -10.39 -31.73 7.43
CA TYR A 211 -10.24 -32.64 8.57
C TYR A 211 -11.54 -32.84 9.35
N PHE A 212 -12.50 -31.91 9.28
CA PHE A 212 -13.81 -32.07 9.91
C PHE A 212 -14.72 -33.06 9.19
N PHE A 213 -14.43 -33.39 7.92
CA PHE A 213 -15.28 -34.26 7.10
C PHE A 213 -14.71 -35.69 6.96
N VAL A 214 -13.58 -35.98 7.59
CA VAL A 214 -12.91 -37.28 7.53
C VAL A 214 -13.02 -37.98 8.89
N SER A 215 -13.18 -39.30 8.86
CA SER A 215 -13.22 -40.14 10.06
C SER A 215 -11.93 -40.02 10.88
N GLY A 216 -12.02 -40.16 12.21
CA GLY A 216 -10.89 -39.96 13.13
C GLY A 216 -9.61 -40.74 12.80
N ASP A 217 -9.76 -41.92 12.18
CA ASP A 217 -8.67 -42.84 11.86
C ASP A 217 -8.01 -42.60 10.47
N ASP A 218 -8.62 -41.77 9.61
CA ASP A 218 -8.19 -41.57 8.21
C ASP A 218 -7.46 -40.24 7.97
N VAL A 219 -6.56 -39.86 8.89
CA VAL A 219 -5.80 -38.60 8.82
C VAL A 219 -5.12 -38.36 7.46
N LYS A 220 -4.61 -39.42 6.84
CA LYS A 220 -3.94 -39.35 5.53
C LYS A 220 -4.89 -38.85 4.44
N GLN A 221 -6.15 -39.25 4.50
CA GLN A 221 -7.17 -38.77 3.57
C GLN A 221 -7.48 -37.29 3.86
N GLY A 222 -7.60 -36.90 5.13
CA GLY A 222 -7.76 -35.49 5.54
C GLY A 222 -6.63 -34.59 5.02
N LEU A 223 -5.38 -35.05 5.16
CA LEU A 223 -4.20 -34.37 4.65
C LEU A 223 -4.21 -34.22 3.12
N LEU A 224 -4.60 -35.27 2.39
CA LEU A 224 -4.65 -35.22 0.92
C LEU A 224 -5.67 -34.18 0.44
N TRP A 225 -6.88 -34.19 1.02
CA TRP A 225 -7.91 -33.20 0.70
C TRP A 225 -7.48 -31.77 1.08
N SER A 226 -6.88 -31.61 2.26
CA SER A 226 -6.31 -30.33 2.70
C SER A 226 -5.22 -29.82 1.75
N ALA A 227 -4.28 -30.67 1.36
CA ALA A 227 -3.22 -30.32 0.41
C ALA A 227 -3.79 -29.87 -0.95
N CYS A 228 -4.78 -30.60 -1.49
CA CYS A 228 -5.44 -30.21 -2.74
C CYS A 228 -6.12 -28.83 -2.64
N VAL A 229 -6.90 -28.61 -1.57
CA VAL A 229 -7.55 -27.32 -1.31
C VAL A 229 -6.52 -26.20 -1.17
N MET A 230 -5.41 -26.46 -0.49
CA MET A 230 -4.36 -25.48 -0.25
C MET A 230 -3.54 -25.14 -1.48
N VAL A 231 -3.26 -26.10 -2.37
CA VAL A 231 -2.63 -25.81 -3.66
C VAL A 231 -3.46 -24.82 -4.46
N VAL A 232 -4.77 -25.07 -4.57
CA VAL A 232 -5.70 -24.18 -5.29
C VAL A 232 -5.80 -22.82 -4.60
N THR A 233 -5.91 -22.81 -3.27
CA THR A 233 -6.07 -21.58 -2.49
C THR A 233 -4.83 -20.70 -2.54
N LEU A 234 -3.64 -21.26 -2.32
CA LEU A 234 -2.36 -20.54 -2.38
C LEU A 234 -2.11 -19.99 -3.79
N PHE A 235 -2.38 -20.79 -4.82
CA PHE A 235 -2.23 -20.34 -6.21
C PHE A 235 -3.17 -19.17 -6.51
N THR A 236 -4.46 -19.30 -6.16
CA THR A 236 -5.47 -18.25 -6.38
C THR A 236 -5.12 -16.99 -5.60
N PHE A 237 -4.72 -17.13 -4.34
CA PHE A 237 -4.30 -16.00 -3.51
C PHE A 237 -3.06 -15.31 -4.06
N GLY A 238 -2.04 -16.08 -4.47
CA GLY A 238 -0.82 -15.55 -5.08
C GLY A 238 -1.07 -14.84 -6.43
N TYR A 239 -2.03 -15.32 -7.21
CA TYR A 239 -2.49 -14.65 -8.42
C TYR A 239 -3.19 -13.32 -8.10
N VAL A 240 -4.18 -13.35 -7.20
CA VAL A 240 -4.98 -12.17 -6.83
C VAL A 240 -4.15 -11.09 -6.17
N LYS A 241 -3.25 -11.44 -5.22
CA LYS A 241 -2.37 -10.46 -4.57
C LYS A 241 -1.49 -9.73 -5.60
N THR A 242 -0.98 -10.47 -6.60
CA THR A 242 -0.10 -9.90 -7.62
C THR A 242 -0.86 -8.97 -8.56
N ALA A 243 -2.09 -9.33 -8.91
CA ALA A 243 -2.98 -8.48 -9.71
C ALA A 243 -3.41 -7.21 -8.96
N ALA A 244 -3.68 -7.31 -7.65
CA ALA A 244 -4.08 -6.17 -6.82
C ALA A 244 -2.97 -5.11 -6.70
N VAL A 245 -1.71 -5.52 -6.65
CA VAL A 245 -0.56 -4.62 -6.50
C VAL A 245 -0.20 -3.92 -7.82
N HIS A 246 -0.25 -4.62 -8.95
CA HIS A 246 0.30 -4.13 -10.22
C HIS A 246 -0.71 -3.44 -11.15
N GLY A 247 -2.00 -3.44 -10.82
CA GLY A 247 -3.04 -2.78 -11.63
C GLY A 247 -3.44 -3.59 -12.88
N SER A 248 -4.68 -3.37 -13.36
CA SER A 248 -5.45 -4.34 -14.16
C SER A 248 -5.19 -4.37 -15.68
N SER A 249 -4.27 -3.57 -16.22
CA SER A 249 -4.41 -3.14 -17.62
C SER A 249 -3.50 -3.83 -18.65
N ASP A 250 -2.77 -4.89 -18.31
CA ASP A 250 -1.77 -5.45 -19.24
C ASP A 250 -1.70 -6.99 -19.29
N LEU A 251 -1.47 -7.54 -20.49
CA LEU A 251 -1.41 -9.00 -20.73
C LEU A 251 -0.21 -9.64 -20.00
N HIS A 252 0.86 -8.85 -19.80
CA HIS A 252 2.05 -9.22 -19.03
C HIS A 252 1.76 -9.44 -17.54
N LEU A 253 0.59 -8.98 -17.05
CA LEU A 253 0.13 -9.17 -15.69
C LEU A 253 -0.31 -10.60 -15.41
N VAL A 254 -0.94 -11.28 -16.39
CA VAL A 254 -1.39 -12.67 -16.21
C VAL A 254 -0.19 -13.58 -15.92
N TRP A 255 0.91 -13.38 -16.63
CA TRP A 255 2.16 -14.10 -16.39
C TRP A 255 2.75 -13.81 -15.01
N LYS A 256 2.74 -12.55 -14.57
CA LYS A 256 3.16 -12.16 -13.22
C LYS A 256 2.26 -12.79 -12.15
N GLY A 257 0.96 -12.81 -12.36
CA GLY A 257 -0.01 -13.44 -11.47
C GLY A 257 0.21 -14.93 -11.34
N ILE A 258 0.42 -15.63 -12.46
CA ILE A 258 0.77 -17.06 -12.44
C ILE A 258 2.06 -17.28 -11.66
N ARG A 259 3.09 -16.45 -11.89
CA ARG A 259 4.36 -16.54 -11.15
C ARG A 259 4.14 -16.35 -9.64
N GLY A 260 3.35 -15.35 -9.24
CA GLY A 260 3.01 -15.11 -7.83
C GLY A 260 2.19 -16.23 -7.20
N GLY A 261 1.30 -16.86 -7.97
CA GLY A 261 0.58 -18.08 -7.57
C GLY A 261 1.53 -19.24 -7.31
N VAL A 262 2.41 -19.53 -8.26
CA VAL A 262 3.43 -20.59 -8.15
C VAL A 262 4.36 -20.33 -6.97
N GLU A 263 4.87 -19.11 -6.81
CA GLU A 263 5.72 -18.72 -5.67
C GLU A 263 5.03 -19.05 -4.33
N MET A 264 3.76 -18.69 -4.18
CA MET A 264 3.01 -18.93 -2.95
C MET A 264 2.77 -20.43 -2.70
N THR A 265 2.44 -21.19 -3.74
CA THR A 265 2.28 -22.65 -3.63
C THR A 265 3.59 -23.34 -3.26
N VAL A 266 4.73 -22.89 -3.81
CA VAL A 266 6.05 -23.43 -3.48
C VAL A 266 6.41 -23.14 -2.02
N VAL A 267 6.22 -21.90 -1.56
CA VAL A 267 6.47 -21.51 -0.16
C VAL A 267 5.61 -22.34 0.79
N GLY A 268 4.31 -22.46 0.52
CA GLY A 268 3.40 -23.27 1.34
C GLY A 268 3.77 -24.76 1.36
N SER A 269 4.15 -25.32 0.20
CA SER A 269 4.59 -26.72 0.11
C SER A 269 5.89 -26.96 0.86
N LEU A 270 6.83 -26.01 0.79
CA LEU A 270 8.10 -26.10 1.50
C LEU A 270 7.91 -25.99 3.02
N ALA A 271 7.05 -25.07 3.47
CA ALA A 271 6.70 -24.92 4.89
C ALA A 271 6.03 -26.19 5.43
N ALA A 272 5.05 -26.74 4.71
CA ALA A 272 4.38 -27.98 5.08
C ALA A 272 5.34 -29.18 5.09
N GLY A 273 6.20 -29.31 4.06
CA GLY A 273 7.21 -30.35 4.01
C GLY A 273 8.23 -30.25 5.15
N ALA A 274 8.65 -29.04 5.51
CA ALA A 274 9.56 -28.81 6.64
C ALA A 274 8.91 -29.18 7.99
N ALA A 275 7.67 -28.74 8.23
CA ALA A 275 6.94 -29.07 9.45
C ALA A 275 6.68 -30.58 9.57
N MET A 276 6.27 -31.22 8.47
CA MET A 276 6.06 -32.67 8.41
C MET A 276 7.35 -33.45 8.61
N GLY A 277 8.44 -33.04 7.94
CA GLY A 277 9.76 -33.65 8.11
C GLY A 277 10.28 -33.56 9.55
N LEU A 278 10.07 -32.41 10.21
CA LEU A 278 10.42 -32.23 11.62
C LEU A 278 9.67 -33.20 12.52
N VAL A 279 8.34 -33.29 12.38
CA VAL A 279 7.52 -34.19 13.21
C VAL A 279 7.90 -35.65 12.98
N VAL A 280 8.06 -36.07 11.72
CA VAL A 280 8.48 -37.44 11.38
C VAL A 280 9.84 -37.79 11.96
N LEU A 281 10.80 -36.86 11.94
CA LEU A 281 12.14 -37.07 12.50
C LEU A 281 12.08 -37.37 14.01
N PHE A 282 11.32 -36.58 14.77
CA PHE A 282 11.20 -36.76 16.22
C PHE A 282 10.34 -37.97 16.62
N SER A 283 9.30 -38.29 15.84
CA SER A 283 8.52 -39.50 16.07
C SER A 283 9.34 -40.77 15.81
N GLY A 284 10.19 -40.78 14.78
CA GLY A 284 11.04 -41.94 14.46
C GLY A 284 12.11 -42.24 15.53
N GLU A 285 12.61 -41.23 16.23
CA GLU A 285 13.58 -41.42 17.33
C GLU A 285 12.90 -42.02 18.59
N SER A 286 11.62 -41.71 18.79
CA SER A 286 10.84 -42.18 19.94
C SER A 286 10.50 -43.67 19.90
N ASP A 287 10.45 -44.27 18.70
CA ASP A 287 10.21 -45.72 18.50
C ASP A 287 11.49 -46.57 18.67
N SER A 288 12.65 -45.94 18.86
CA SER A 288 13.96 -46.60 18.93
C SER A 288 14.60 -46.66 20.34
N VAL A 289 13.84 -46.26 21.38
CA VAL A 289 14.21 -46.32 22.82
C VAL A 289 13.28 -47.27 23.55
#